data_AF-A0A1Y5P5Y8-F1
#
_entry.id   AF-A0A1Y5P5Y8-F1
#
_cell.length_a   1.000
_cell.length_b   1.000
_cell.length_c   1.000
_cell.angle_alpha   90.00
_cell.angle_beta   90.00
_cell.angle_gamma   90.00
#
_symmetry.space_group_name_H-M   'P 1'
#
loop_
_entity.id
_entity.type
_entity.pdbx_description
1 polymer ?
#
loop_
_entity_poly.entity_id
_entity_poly.type
_entity_poly.pdbx_seq_one_letter_code
_entity_poly.pdbx_strand_id
1 'polypeptide(L)'
;MSTKQLLTNRRQKTMITAAMAAGVFAATGVVFTGGETASPSASGSLPHVATSPAPILAAFATPNSLFAAATSPSTAGASPRVATIATGGRSAPAGSATGAAASINRDSVPTSSAVNVAVSGPNLFAPNVFQRSTTTPTHRGQAAAGGTTPLAAARVVVAANPANNPISALIGVFISNGTADHPDAGLLIGNGADGAPGQNGGRGGLLMGNGGNGGAGLLGRPGGNGGDAGLFGNGGNGGRGADDSSNTPNITAGGTAGGNGGNAGLFGNGGTGGRGGDGLASKGASAQGGTGGHGGNGGMASGNAGNGGDGGSGTSDTGQTVGGAGGDGGNAVNGNAGNGGIGGGAAALQSAKSSAGGTGGHGGNTMVGNAGNGGAGGTGASGTGPGSGGQGGAGGNAAISGDGGDGGDGGFARSKGNTATASRGGTGGTGGAITGNAGNGGNGGSATTTTGTAQGGAGGNGANGGPGRHGGNGGKGGDGSTTDTKNGSGNGGKGGNGGNGGLGAPGGAGGSGGTGANGNNGGSNGANGSTGNHG
;
A
#
# COMPACT_ATOMS: atom_id res chain seq x y z
N MET A 1 -10.55 -82.40 16.15
CA MET A 1 -11.84 -81.68 16.03
C MET A 1 -11.55 -80.39 15.28
N SER A 2 -11.74 -80.32 13.95
CA SER A 2 -12.96 -79.82 13.27
C SER A 2 -13.33 -78.41 13.75
N THR A 3 -13.46 -77.34 12.95
CA THR A 3 -13.86 -77.20 11.55
C THR A 3 -13.53 -75.78 11.02
N LYS A 4 -13.64 -75.65 9.69
CA LYS A 4 -13.31 -74.57 8.74
C LYS A 4 -14.03 -73.21 8.89
N GLN A 5 -13.38 -72.19 8.27
CA GLN A 5 -13.87 -71.11 7.38
C GLN A 5 -15.25 -70.46 7.61
N LEU A 6 -15.35 -69.12 7.48
CA LEU A 6 -15.77 -68.46 6.23
C LEU A 6 -15.71 -66.92 6.29
N LEU A 7 -15.17 -66.33 5.21
CA LEU A 7 -15.41 -64.95 4.75
C LEU A 7 -16.91 -64.67 4.64
N THR A 8 -17.35 -63.41 4.79
CA THR A 8 -18.20 -62.76 3.78
C THR A 8 -18.12 -61.23 3.88
N ASN A 9 -17.63 -60.65 2.79
CA ASN A 9 -17.67 -59.26 2.43
C ASN A 9 -19.08 -58.97 1.84
N ARG A 10 -19.80 -57.93 2.30
CA ARG A 10 -21.01 -57.45 1.60
C ARG A 10 -20.74 -56.09 0.97
N ARG A 11 -20.84 -56.09 -0.36
CA ARG A 11 -20.93 -54.89 -1.21
C ARG A 11 -22.34 -54.27 -1.14
N GLN A 12 -22.34 -52.95 -1.39
CA GLN A 12 -23.14 -52.24 -2.40
C GLN A 12 -24.41 -51.43 -2.02
N LYS A 13 -24.38 -50.20 -2.56
CA LYS A 13 -25.43 -49.25 -2.99
C LYS A 13 -25.92 -48.22 -1.97
N THR A 14 -26.25 -46.96 -2.30
CA THR A 14 -26.01 -46.02 -3.42
C THR A 14 -26.69 -44.72 -2.94
N MET A 15 -25.99 -43.58 -3.07
CA MET A 15 -26.45 -42.16 -3.09
C MET A 15 -27.39 -41.62 -1.99
N ILE A 16 -27.06 -40.42 -1.46
CA ILE A 16 -27.89 -39.20 -1.55
C ILE A 16 -27.05 -37.98 -1.09
N THR A 17 -27.29 -36.89 -1.80
CA THR A 17 -26.72 -35.54 -1.84
C THR A 17 -26.83 -34.69 -0.55
N ALA A 18 -25.90 -33.71 -0.41
CA ALA A 18 -25.89 -32.50 0.45
C ALA A 18 -25.68 -32.70 1.97
N ALA A 19 -25.03 -31.84 2.76
CA ALA A 19 -24.68 -30.42 2.64
C ALA A 19 -23.39 -30.11 3.44
N MET A 20 -22.70 -29.06 3.03
CA MET A 20 -21.52 -28.51 3.70
C MET A 20 -21.88 -27.78 5.00
N ALA A 21 -21.12 -28.03 6.07
CA ALA A 21 -20.92 -27.10 7.19
C ALA A 21 -19.55 -27.37 7.82
N ALA A 22 -18.52 -26.69 7.33
CA ALA A 22 -17.19 -26.67 7.94
C ALA A 22 -17.18 -25.62 9.07
N GLY A 23 -17.28 -26.09 10.32
CA GLY A 23 -16.93 -25.32 11.50
C GLY A 23 -15.41 -25.36 11.71
N VAL A 24 -14.77 -24.20 11.66
CA VAL A 24 -13.33 -24.03 11.90
C VAL A 24 -13.02 -24.20 13.39
N PHE A 25 -11.93 -24.94 13.61
CA PHE A 25 -11.42 -25.45 14.87
C PHE A 25 -10.69 -24.39 15.71
N ALA A 26 -10.68 -24.65 17.02
CA ALA A 26 -10.22 -23.81 18.10
C ALA A 26 -8.72 -23.50 18.13
N ALA A 27 -8.38 -22.33 18.71
CA ALA A 27 -7.05 -22.03 19.24
C ALA A 27 -7.05 -22.19 20.77
N THR A 28 -6.28 -23.16 21.25
CA THR A 28 -5.74 -23.28 22.62
C THR A 28 -4.85 -22.05 22.91
N GLY A 29 -4.83 -21.37 24.06
CA GLY A 29 -4.87 -21.84 25.44
C GLY A 29 -3.46 -21.68 26.05
N VAL A 30 -3.22 -20.63 26.85
CA VAL A 30 -2.15 -20.62 27.87
C VAL A 30 -2.66 -19.90 29.12
N VAL A 31 -2.42 -20.59 30.23
CA VAL A 31 -2.87 -20.36 31.61
C VAL A 31 -1.89 -19.46 32.35
N PHE A 32 -2.38 -18.60 33.24
CA PHE A 32 -1.62 -18.10 34.40
C PHE A 32 -2.33 -18.53 35.69
N THR A 33 -1.61 -19.23 36.53
CA THR A 33 -2.02 -19.74 37.86
C THR A 33 -1.67 -18.74 38.96
N GLY A 34 -2.61 -18.53 39.90
CA GLY A 34 -2.33 -17.92 41.20
C GLY A 34 -3.54 -18.04 42.14
N GLY A 35 -3.49 -18.97 43.10
CA GLY A 35 -4.26 -18.89 44.36
C GLY A 35 -3.55 -17.93 45.34
N GLU A 36 -4.11 -17.43 46.45
CA GLU A 36 -5.14 -17.95 47.36
C GLU A 36 -5.87 -16.81 48.13
N THR A 37 -7.10 -17.12 48.56
CA THR A 37 -7.85 -16.71 49.80
C THR A 37 -8.05 -15.25 50.22
N ALA A 38 -9.32 -14.80 50.19
CA ALA A 38 -10.08 -14.29 51.36
C ALA A 38 -11.57 -14.03 51.01
N SER A 39 -12.48 -14.44 51.91
CA SER A 39 -13.96 -14.47 51.78
C SER A 39 -14.66 -13.13 52.18
N PRO A 40 -16.00 -13.05 52.31
CA PRO A 40 -16.92 -12.46 51.33
C PRO A 40 -17.68 -11.22 51.86
N SER A 41 -18.35 -10.47 50.98
CA SER A 41 -19.49 -9.66 51.40
C SER A 41 -20.51 -9.53 50.26
N ALA A 42 -21.72 -9.98 50.55
CA ALA A 42 -22.84 -10.12 49.64
C ALA A 42 -23.59 -8.80 49.45
N SER A 43 -24.14 -8.55 48.26
CA SER A 43 -25.38 -7.78 48.12
C SER A 43 -26.16 -8.28 46.90
N GLY A 44 -27.48 -8.36 47.11
CA GLY A 44 -28.43 -9.22 46.42
C GLY A 44 -28.67 -8.94 44.93
N SER A 45 -28.92 -10.03 44.21
CA SER A 45 -29.53 -10.06 42.89
C SER A 45 -31.01 -10.43 42.98
N LEU A 46 -31.89 -9.64 42.38
CA LEU A 46 -33.22 -10.09 41.91
C LEU A 46 -33.48 -9.57 40.48
N PRO A 47 -34.30 -10.28 39.69
CA PRO A 47 -34.18 -10.34 38.24
C PRO A 47 -35.15 -9.38 37.51
N HIS A 48 -34.79 -8.93 36.30
CA HIS A 48 -35.76 -8.37 35.37
C HIS A 48 -35.69 -9.01 33.98
N VAL A 49 -36.88 -9.40 33.55
CA VAL A 49 -37.28 -10.14 32.35
C VAL A 49 -37.04 -9.33 31.08
N ALA A 50 -36.53 -10.00 30.05
CA ALA A 50 -36.41 -9.48 28.70
C ALA A 50 -37.79 -9.38 28.03
N THR A 51 -38.12 -8.21 27.50
CA THR A 51 -39.19 -8.01 26.51
C THR A 51 -38.63 -7.22 25.32
N SER A 52 -38.74 -7.80 24.12
CA SER A 52 -38.47 -7.13 22.85
C SER A 52 -39.46 -5.99 22.58
N PRO A 53 -39.04 -4.98 21.81
CA PRO A 53 -39.91 -4.50 20.72
C PRO A 53 -39.19 -4.17 19.38
N ALA A 54 -39.85 -4.64 18.32
CA ALA A 54 -40.00 -4.23 16.90
C ALA A 54 -39.05 -3.21 16.18
N PRO A 55 -38.92 -3.32 14.83
CA PRO A 55 -38.03 -2.48 14.00
C PRO A 55 -38.65 -1.13 13.65
N ILE A 56 -37.82 -0.12 13.38
CA ILE A 56 -38.27 1.22 12.96
C ILE A 56 -37.68 1.58 11.58
N LEU A 57 -38.56 2.08 10.72
CA LEU A 57 -38.42 2.47 9.30
C LEU A 57 -37.27 3.46 8.99
N ALA A 58 -36.67 3.28 7.81
CA ALA A 58 -35.82 4.27 7.16
C ALA A 58 -36.62 5.51 6.72
N ALA A 59 -36.13 6.70 7.05
CA ALA A 59 -36.71 7.97 6.61
C ALA A 59 -36.13 8.38 5.24
N PHE A 60 -37.03 8.65 4.30
CA PHE A 60 -36.73 9.31 3.02
C PHE A 60 -36.42 10.80 3.26
N ALA A 61 -35.28 11.29 2.79
CA ALA A 61 -34.98 12.73 2.70
C ALA A 61 -35.27 13.24 1.28
N THR A 62 -36.10 14.27 1.16
CA THR A 62 -36.43 14.96 -0.09
C THR A 62 -35.45 16.11 -0.37
N PRO A 63 -35.24 16.50 -1.64
CA PRO A 63 -34.15 17.40 -2.04
C PRO A 63 -34.62 18.85 -1.96
N ASN A 64 -34.20 19.66 -0.98
CA ASN A 64 -34.36 21.13 -1.09
C ASN A 64 -33.54 22.03 -0.12
N SER A 65 -32.43 21.58 0.49
CA SER A 65 -31.67 22.44 1.44
C SER A 65 -30.31 22.96 0.93
N LEU A 66 -30.00 22.87 -0.36
CA LEU A 66 -28.68 23.29 -0.89
C LEU A 66 -28.64 24.70 -1.53
N PHE A 67 -29.61 25.57 -1.26
CA PHE A 67 -29.62 26.93 -1.81
C PHE A 67 -30.03 27.96 -0.75
N ALA A 68 -29.23 28.09 0.29
CA ALA A 68 -29.27 29.27 1.15
C ALA A 68 -27.87 29.60 1.67
N ALA A 69 -27.33 30.66 1.06
CA ALA A 69 -26.38 31.59 1.64
C ALA A 69 -24.90 31.17 1.71
N ALA A 70 -24.28 31.20 0.53
CA ALA A 70 -23.08 32.01 0.34
C ALA A 70 -23.43 33.51 0.51
N THR A 71 -22.43 34.35 0.82
CA THR A 71 -22.46 35.80 1.18
C THR A 71 -22.55 36.01 2.71
N SER A 72 -21.58 36.58 3.44
CA SER A 72 -20.60 37.67 3.17
C SER A 72 -19.42 37.64 4.19
N PRO A 73 -18.35 38.45 4.02
CA PRO A 73 -17.03 38.26 4.66
C PRO A 73 -16.82 39.12 5.92
N SER A 74 -15.82 38.78 6.76
CA SER A 74 -14.92 39.74 7.45
C SER A 74 -13.94 39.06 8.44
N THR A 75 -12.92 39.83 8.78
CA THR A 75 -11.56 39.55 9.26
C THR A 75 -11.37 39.50 10.78
N ALA A 76 -10.51 38.59 11.26
CA ALA A 76 -9.58 38.71 12.41
C ALA A 76 -8.85 37.35 12.52
N GLY A 77 -7.53 37.18 12.55
CA GLY A 77 -6.50 37.95 13.23
C GLY A 77 -5.85 37.08 14.31
N ALA A 78 -5.11 36.03 13.92
CA ALA A 78 -4.13 35.34 14.79
C ALA A 78 -3.24 34.38 13.96
N SER A 79 -1.93 34.57 14.04
CA SER A 79 -0.88 33.88 13.27
C SER A 79 -0.78 32.36 13.56
N PRO A 80 -0.59 31.52 12.53
CA PRO A 80 0.10 30.26 12.70
C PRO A 80 1.49 30.31 12.04
N ARG A 81 2.50 29.95 12.84
CA ARG A 81 3.81 29.52 12.35
C ARG A 81 3.58 28.23 11.55
N VAL A 82 3.44 28.35 10.23
CA VAL A 82 3.32 27.20 9.33
C VAL A 82 4.69 26.58 9.14
N ALA A 83 4.86 25.35 9.61
CA ALA A 83 5.93 24.47 9.13
C ALA A 83 5.52 23.97 7.74
N THR A 84 6.16 24.52 6.71
CA THR A 84 6.03 24.07 5.33
C THR A 84 6.59 22.65 5.22
N ILE A 85 5.71 21.66 5.05
CA ILE A 85 6.08 20.32 4.59
C ILE A 85 6.37 20.45 3.10
N ALA A 86 7.64 20.35 2.73
CA ALA A 86 8.07 20.31 1.33
C ALA A 86 7.58 18.99 0.69
N THR A 87 6.70 19.11 -0.29
CA THR A 87 6.31 18.05 -1.20
C THR A 87 7.39 17.88 -2.28
N GLY A 88 8.01 16.70 -2.32
CA GLY A 88 8.66 16.15 -3.52
C GLY A 88 10.10 16.59 -3.80
N GLY A 89 11.05 15.67 -3.58
CA GLY A 89 12.43 15.80 -4.07
C GLY A 89 13.21 14.52 -3.84
N ARG A 90 13.33 13.69 -4.88
CA ARG A 90 14.25 12.54 -4.98
C ARG A 90 15.64 12.95 -4.46
N SER A 91 16.18 12.22 -3.49
CA SER A 91 17.55 12.41 -3.04
C SER A 91 18.44 11.31 -3.60
N ALA A 92 19.29 11.68 -4.56
CA ALA A 92 20.59 11.04 -4.80
C ALA A 92 21.68 11.94 -4.19
N PRO A 93 22.86 11.40 -3.83
CA PRO A 93 23.70 11.94 -2.75
C PRO A 93 24.67 13.03 -3.25
N ALA A 94 24.97 14.05 -2.44
CA ALA A 94 26.26 14.79 -2.50
C ALA A 94 26.43 15.83 -1.39
N GLY A 95 27.60 15.81 -0.74
CA GLY A 95 28.60 16.89 -0.81
C GLY A 95 28.24 18.29 -0.30
N SER A 96 29.00 18.74 0.70
CA SER A 96 29.05 20.10 1.24
C SER A 96 29.23 21.21 0.19
N ALA A 97 28.46 22.30 0.29
CA ALA A 97 28.90 23.65 -0.09
C ALA A 97 28.04 24.74 0.57
N THR A 98 28.75 25.77 1.03
CA THR A 98 28.34 26.97 1.77
C THR A 98 27.77 28.09 0.89
N GLY A 99 26.75 28.78 1.39
CA GLY A 99 26.56 30.25 1.31
C GLY A 99 26.18 30.90 -0.02
N ALA A 100 24.97 31.48 -0.10
CA ALA A 100 24.73 32.91 -0.42
C ALA A 100 23.22 33.17 -0.55
N ALA A 101 22.73 34.12 0.24
CA ALA A 101 21.39 34.68 0.14
C ALA A 101 21.31 35.69 -1.02
N ALA A 102 20.25 35.65 -1.82
CA ALA A 102 19.86 36.76 -2.68
C ALA A 102 18.33 36.85 -2.78
N SER A 103 17.85 38.06 -2.49
CA SER A 103 16.47 38.55 -2.44
C SER A 103 15.69 38.37 -3.75
N ILE A 104 14.45 37.91 -3.67
CA ILE A 104 13.50 37.96 -4.79
C ILE A 104 12.73 39.28 -4.71
N ASN A 105 13.04 40.17 -5.65
CA ASN A 105 12.24 41.34 -5.99
C ASN A 105 11.01 40.86 -6.77
N ARG A 106 9.80 41.20 -6.30
CA ARG A 106 8.55 41.00 -7.04
C ARG A 106 8.34 42.24 -7.89
N ASP A 107 8.56 42.12 -9.19
CA ASP A 107 7.82 42.80 -10.26
C ASP A 107 8.40 42.41 -11.64
N SER A 108 7.52 42.25 -12.63
CA SER A 108 7.77 42.08 -14.08
C SER A 108 7.82 40.65 -14.64
N VAL A 109 6.72 40.22 -15.27
CA VAL A 109 6.72 39.16 -16.30
C VAL A 109 6.38 39.81 -17.65
N PRO A 110 7.32 39.92 -18.60
CA PRO A 110 7.01 40.18 -20.00
C PRO A 110 6.79 38.87 -20.77
N THR A 111 6.08 39.00 -21.88
CA THR A 111 5.61 37.97 -22.79
C THR A 111 6.69 37.34 -23.68
N SER A 112 6.48 36.05 -23.98
CA SER A 112 6.89 35.28 -25.18
C SER A 112 8.33 34.80 -25.35
N SER A 113 8.51 33.47 -25.36
CA SER A 113 9.22 32.73 -26.43
C SER A 113 8.90 31.24 -26.33
N ALA A 114 8.34 30.69 -27.42
CA ALA A 114 8.08 29.26 -27.58
C ALA A 114 9.40 28.49 -27.63
N VAL A 115 9.58 27.54 -26.71
CA VAL A 115 10.57 26.47 -26.85
C VAL A 115 9.83 25.24 -27.35
N ASN A 116 10.06 24.88 -28.61
CA ASN A 116 9.64 23.62 -29.20
C ASN A 116 10.30 22.47 -28.42
N VAL A 117 9.50 21.70 -27.68
CA VAL A 117 9.88 20.35 -27.25
C VAL A 117 9.04 19.38 -28.08
N ALA A 118 9.73 18.68 -28.97
CA ALA A 118 9.14 17.62 -29.79
C ALA A 118 8.65 16.48 -28.87
N VAL A 119 7.32 16.38 -28.70
CA VAL A 119 6.66 15.22 -28.10
C VAL A 119 6.46 14.17 -29.20
N SER A 120 7.27 13.12 -29.17
CA SER A 120 7.05 11.91 -29.95
C SER A 120 5.91 11.12 -29.32
N GLY A 121 4.68 11.28 -29.82
CA GLY A 121 3.50 10.56 -29.32
C GLY A 121 3.43 9.10 -29.78
N PRO A 122 2.90 8.16 -28.98
CA PRO A 122 2.56 6.82 -29.44
C PRO A 122 1.07 6.78 -29.80
N ASN A 123 0.69 7.42 -30.91
CA ASN A 123 -0.58 7.16 -31.59
C ASN A 123 -0.26 6.62 -32.99
N LEU A 124 0.35 5.45 -33.06
CA LEU A 124 0.30 4.63 -34.26
C LEU A 124 -0.80 3.58 -34.05
N PHE A 125 -1.67 3.44 -35.05
CA PHE A 125 -2.81 2.51 -35.14
C PHE A 125 -4.18 3.03 -34.68
N ALA A 126 -4.62 4.13 -35.30
CA ALA A 126 -6.02 4.23 -35.70
C ALA A 126 -6.20 3.46 -37.02
N PRO A 127 -7.07 2.44 -37.12
CA PRO A 127 -7.34 1.79 -38.41
C PRO A 127 -8.14 2.74 -39.31
N ASN A 128 -7.49 3.28 -40.35
CA ASN A 128 -8.17 3.92 -41.47
C ASN A 128 -8.63 2.83 -42.45
N VAL A 129 -9.90 2.41 -42.39
CA VAL A 129 -10.48 1.56 -43.44
C VAL A 129 -11.84 2.13 -43.85
N PHE A 130 -12.02 2.28 -45.16
CA PHE A 130 -13.14 2.84 -45.93
C PHE A 130 -13.14 4.34 -46.27
N GLN A 131 -12.09 4.82 -46.95
CA GLN A 131 -12.28 5.86 -47.97
C GLN A 131 -12.68 5.18 -49.28
N ARG A 132 -13.99 5.10 -49.57
CA ARG A 132 -14.44 4.87 -50.94
C ARG A 132 -14.29 6.19 -51.70
N SER A 133 -13.30 6.23 -52.58
CA SER A 133 -13.15 7.31 -53.56
C SER A 133 -14.29 7.22 -54.58
N THR A 134 -15.22 8.18 -54.56
CA THR A 134 -16.17 8.37 -55.66
C THR A 134 -15.70 9.55 -56.49
N THR A 135 -14.91 9.25 -57.52
CA THR A 135 -14.65 10.15 -58.64
C THR A 135 -15.83 10.14 -59.62
N THR A 136 -16.39 11.31 -59.95
CA THR A 136 -16.91 11.76 -61.30
C THR A 136 -17.69 13.08 -61.14
N PRO A 137 -17.88 13.92 -62.18
CA PRO A 137 -16.92 14.86 -62.76
C PRO A 137 -17.37 16.34 -62.59
N THR A 138 -16.49 17.23 -63.01
CA THR A 138 -16.53 18.71 -62.96
C THR A 138 -17.78 19.40 -63.55
N HIS A 139 -18.29 20.42 -62.84
CA HIS A 139 -18.73 21.67 -63.46
C HIS A 139 -18.33 22.89 -62.59
N ARG A 140 -17.97 23.95 -63.29
CA ARG A 140 -17.22 25.17 -62.93
C ARG A 140 -18.08 26.21 -62.19
N GLY A 141 -17.52 26.90 -61.18
CA GLY A 141 -17.99 28.22 -60.72
C GLY A 141 -17.50 28.71 -59.34
N GLN A 142 -16.50 29.59 -59.32
CA GLN A 142 -16.28 30.79 -58.46
C GLN A 142 -16.26 30.61 -56.90
N ALA A 143 -15.09 30.77 -56.23
CA ALA A 143 -14.54 32.00 -55.58
C ALA A 143 -15.41 32.54 -54.41
N ALA A 144 -14.97 32.95 -53.22
CA ALA A 144 -13.67 33.17 -52.56
C ALA A 144 -13.92 33.36 -51.02
N ALA A 145 -12.86 33.24 -50.21
CA ALA A 145 -12.54 33.85 -48.88
C ALA A 145 -13.67 34.19 -47.88
N GLY A 146 -13.61 33.90 -46.57
CA GLY A 146 -12.52 33.50 -45.67
C GLY A 146 -13.02 33.58 -44.21
N GLY A 147 -12.19 33.15 -43.24
CA GLY A 147 -12.40 33.42 -41.81
C GLY A 147 -12.75 32.21 -40.95
N THR A 148 -11.71 31.49 -40.53
CA THR A 148 -11.71 30.22 -39.80
C THR A 148 -11.92 30.35 -38.29
N THR A 149 -12.90 29.63 -37.75
CA THR A 149 -12.79 28.96 -36.45
C THR A 149 -12.88 27.45 -36.69
N PRO A 150 -11.80 26.65 -36.53
CA PRO A 150 -11.98 25.21 -36.43
C PRO A 150 -12.39 24.91 -35.00
N LEU A 151 -13.70 24.71 -34.81
CA LEU A 151 -14.24 23.82 -33.79
C LEU A 151 -13.32 22.60 -33.72
N ALA A 152 -12.75 22.36 -32.53
CA ALA A 152 -12.13 21.08 -32.22
C ALA A 152 -13.09 19.99 -32.69
N ALA A 153 -12.63 19.17 -33.64
CA ALA A 153 -13.38 18.03 -34.11
C ALA A 153 -13.62 17.11 -32.91
N ALA A 154 -14.77 17.28 -32.27
CA ALA A 154 -15.38 16.27 -31.44
C ALA A 154 -15.49 15.05 -32.36
N ARG A 155 -14.54 14.12 -32.22
CA ARG A 155 -14.71 12.77 -32.75
C ARG A 155 -15.87 12.19 -31.97
N VAL A 156 -17.07 12.38 -32.51
CA VAL A 156 -18.24 11.60 -32.14
C VAL A 156 -17.85 10.17 -32.47
N VAL A 157 -17.39 9.44 -31.46
CA VAL A 157 -17.53 7.99 -31.47
C VAL A 157 -19.03 7.80 -31.39
N VAL A 158 -19.65 7.63 -32.56
CA VAL A 158 -21.04 7.19 -32.62
C VAL A 158 -21.02 5.85 -31.92
N ALA A 159 -21.48 5.80 -30.67
CA ALA A 159 -21.95 4.58 -30.07
C ALA A 159 -23.03 4.08 -31.03
N ALA A 160 -22.67 3.10 -31.87
CA ALA A 160 -23.54 2.61 -32.89
C ALA A 160 -24.80 2.10 -32.18
N ASN A 161 -25.94 2.76 -32.40
CA ASN A 161 -27.21 2.17 -32.02
C ASN A 161 -27.28 0.82 -32.76
N PRO A 162 -27.34 -0.33 -32.07
CA PRO A 162 -27.25 -1.64 -32.72
C PRO A 162 -28.35 -1.86 -33.77
N ALA A 163 -29.45 -1.10 -33.68
CA ALA A 163 -30.51 -1.08 -34.69
C ALA A 163 -30.14 -0.37 -36.02
N ASN A 164 -29.18 0.57 -35.99
CA ASN A 164 -28.84 1.42 -37.16
C ASN A 164 -27.50 1.04 -37.79
N ASN A 165 -26.62 0.33 -37.08
CA ASN A 165 -25.37 -0.22 -37.64
C ASN A 165 -24.96 -1.52 -36.92
N PRO A 166 -25.60 -2.66 -37.24
CA PRO A 166 -25.37 -3.93 -36.54
C PRO A 166 -23.95 -4.48 -36.76
N ILE A 167 -23.30 -4.12 -37.87
CA ILE A 167 -21.92 -4.54 -38.17
C ILE A 167 -20.94 -3.80 -37.27
N SER A 168 -21.11 -2.49 -37.09
CA SER A 168 -20.27 -1.72 -36.16
C SER A 168 -20.50 -2.13 -34.71
N ALA A 169 -21.73 -2.48 -34.34
CA ALA A 169 -22.03 -3.02 -33.01
C ALA A 169 -21.35 -4.37 -32.78
N LEU A 170 -21.38 -5.27 -33.77
CA LEU A 170 -20.69 -6.57 -33.70
C LEU A 170 -19.16 -6.41 -33.64
N ILE A 171 -18.58 -5.50 -34.43
CA ILE A 171 -17.14 -5.20 -34.37
C ILE A 171 -16.78 -4.62 -33.00
N GLY A 172 -17.62 -3.74 -32.44
CA GLY A 172 -17.44 -3.14 -31.11
C GLY A 172 -17.35 -4.16 -29.97
N VAL A 173 -18.03 -5.31 -30.09
CA VAL A 173 -17.92 -6.41 -29.11
C VAL A 173 -16.49 -6.97 -29.05
N PHE A 174 -15.78 -7.02 -30.16
CA PHE A 174 -14.42 -7.57 -30.23
C PHE A 174 -13.33 -6.50 -30.16
N ILE A 175 -13.61 -5.31 -30.69
CA ILE A 175 -12.66 -4.21 -30.84
C ILE A 175 -13.33 -2.92 -30.34
N SER A 176 -13.13 -2.60 -29.06
CA SER A 176 -13.58 -1.34 -28.47
C SER A 176 -12.82 -1.06 -27.19
N ASN A 177 -12.63 0.20 -26.86
CA ASN A 177 -12.27 0.56 -25.49
C ASN A 177 -13.49 0.41 -24.57
N GLY A 178 -13.22 0.23 -23.29
CA GLY A 178 -14.21 0.35 -22.24
C GLY A 178 -14.76 1.77 -22.14
N THR A 179 -15.85 1.89 -21.41
CA THR A 179 -16.60 3.13 -21.14
C THR A 179 -17.03 3.17 -19.68
N ALA A 180 -17.58 4.30 -19.22
CA ALA A 180 -18.10 4.39 -17.86
C ALA A 180 -19.22 3.38 -17.57
N ASP A 181 -20.07 3.08 -18.56
CA ASP A 181 -21.20 2.14 -18.42
C ASP A 181 -20.78 0.68 -18.64
N HIS A 182 -19.78 0.45 -19.49
CA HIS A 182 -19.18 -0.86 -19.76
C HIS A 182 -17.66 -0.76 -19.58
N PRO A 183 -17.14 -0.92 -18.35
CA PRO A 183 -15.74 -0.64 -18.04
C PRO A 183 -14.76 -1.50 -18.82
N ASP A 184 -15.10 -2.75 -19.09
CA ASP A 184 -14.23 -3.67 -19.83
C ASP A 184 -14.16 -3.31 -21.31
N ALA A 185 -12.99 -3.52 -21.90
CA ALA A 185 -12.79 -3.40 -23.34
C ALA A 185 -13.57 -4.47 -24.13
N GLY A 186 -13.62 -4.28 -25.45
CA GLY A 186 -14.00 -5.34 -26.38
C GLY A 186 -13.12 -6.58 -26.20
N LEU A 187 -13.67 -7.75 -26.51
CA LEU A 187 -13.10 -9.05 -26.13
C LEU A 187 -11.64 -9.25 -26.58
N LEU A 188 -11.24 -8.72 -27.73
CA LEU A 188 -9.90 -8.98 -28.30
C LEU A 188 -8.99 -7.76 -28.19
N ILE A 189 -9.49 -6.58 -28.53
CA ILE A 189 -8.68 -5.37 -28.63
C ILE A 189 -9.40 -4.20 -27.97
N GLY A 190 -8.68 -3.51 -27.09
CA GLY A 190 -9.08 -2.23 -26.53
C GLY A 190 -8.60 -2.07 -25.10
N ASN A 191 -8.55 -0.82 -24.63
CA ASN A 191 -8.20 -0.52 -23.26
C ASN A 191 -9.43 -0.55 -22.37
N GLY A 192 -9.30 -1.06 -21.15
CA GLY A 192 -10.33 -0.90 -20.14
C GLY A 192 -10.48 0.57 -19.74
N ALA A 193 -11.70 0.97 -19.37
CA ALA A 193 -11.95 2.30 -18.84
C ALA A 193 -11.54 2.40 -17.37
N ASP A 194 -11.15 3.61 -16.96
CA ASP A 194 -10.93 3.91 -15.56
C ASP A 194 -12.23 3.78 -14.76
N GLY A 195 -12.12 3.26 -13.54
CA GLY A 195 -13.22 3.12 -12.62
C GLY A 195 -13.70 4.49 -12.12
N ALA A 196 -15.02 4.66 -12.07
CA ALA A 196 -15.63 5.73 -11.28
C ALA A 196 -15.28 5.56 -9.78
N PRO A 197 -15.54 6.56 -8.91
CA PRO A 197 -15.19 6.46 -7.50
C PRO A 197 -15.66 5.16 -6.82
N GLY A 198 -14.73 4.45 -6.19
CA GLY A 198 -14.89 3.16 -5.52
C GLY A 198 -15.14 1.97 -6.46
N GLN A 199 -15.10 2.17 -7.78
CA GLN A 199 -15.24 1.13 -8.78
C GLN A 199 -13.89 0.70 -9.32
N ASN A 200 -13.78 -0.58 -9.66
CA ASN A 200 -12.59 -1.11 -10.31
C ASN A 200 -12.45 -0.52 -11.72
N GLY A 201 -11.21 -0.42 -12.19
CA GLY A 201 -10.92 -0.21 -13.60
C GLY A 201 -11.32 -1.43 -14.41
N GLY A 202 -11.79 -1.22 -15.62
CA GLY A 202 -12.12 -2.29 -16.54
C GLY A 202 -10.88 -2.98 -17.10
N ARG A 203 -11.07 -4.20 -17.60
CA ARG A 203 -10.01 -5.00 -18.19
C ARG A 203 -9.71 -4.58 -19.61
N GLY A 204 -8.45 -4.73 -20.02
CA GLY A 204 -8.06 -4.65 -21.42
C GLY A 204 -8.56 -5.85 -22.23
N GLY A 205 -8.64 -5.70 -23.56
CA GLY A 205 -9.00 -6.77 -24.47
C GLY A 205 -7.96 -7.90 -24.46
N LEU A 206 -8.39 -9.14 -24.67
CA LEU A 206 -7.57 -10.35 -24.43
C LEU A 206 -6.24 -10.36 -25.19
N LEU A 207 -6.19 -9.80 -26.41
CA LEU A 207 -4.97 -9.77 -27.23
C LEU A 207 -4.17 -8.50 -26.99
N MET A 208 -4.83 -7.35 -27.04
CA MET A 208 -4.18 -6.05 -26.89
C MET A 208 -5.07 -5.12 -26.09
N GLY A 209 -4.53 -4.57 -25.01
CA GLY A 209 -5.30 -3.68 -24.16
C GLY A 209 -4.65 -3.47 -22.82
N ASN A 210 -4.53 -2.20 -22.42
CA ASN A 210 -4.21 -1.86 -21.04
C ASN A 210 -5.46 -2.03 -20.18
N GLY A 211 -5.27 -2.39 -18.92
CA GLY A 211 -6.31 -2.27 -17.92
C GLY A 211 -6.54 -0.81 -17.51
N GLY A 212 -7.77 -0.46 -17.18
CA GLY A 212 -8.11 0.86 -16.64
C GLY A 212 -7.70 0.99 -15.18
N ASN A 213 -7.47 2.21 -14.71
CA ASN A 213 -7.16 2.48 -13.31
C ASN A 213 -8.40 2.30 -12.43
N GLY A 214 -8.22 1.85 -11.20
CA GLY A 214 -9.28 1.84 -10.20
C GLY A 214 -9.64 3.25 -9.72
N GLY A 215 -10.92 3.49 -9.50
CA GLY A 215 -11.39 4.77 -8.99
C GLY A 215 -11.06 4.98 -7.50
N ALA A 216 -10.85 6.23 -7.11
CA ALA A 216 -10.64 6.58 -5.71
C ALA A 216 -11.85 6.17 -4.84
N GLY A 217 -11.61 5.70 -3.63
CA GLY A 217 -12.62 5.26 -2.69
C GLY A 217 -13.62 6.36 -2.32
N LEU A 218 -14.76 5.94 -1.78
CA LEU A 218 -15.78 6.81 -1.20
C LEU A 218 -15.90 6.53 0.29
N LEU A 219 -16.58 7.38 1.05
CA LEU A 219 -16.85 7.12 2.46
C LEU A 219 -17.42 5.70 2.65
N GLY A 220 -16.75 4.88 3.47
CA GLY A 220 -17.12 3.48 3.71
C GLY A 220 -16.85 2.51 2.55
N ARG A 221 -16.24 2.96 1.44
CA ARG A 221 -15.90 2.13 0.28
C ARG A 221 -14.39 2.22 -0.06
N PRO A 222 -13.69 1.09 -0.23
CA PRO A 222 -12.28 1.09 -0.60
C PRO A 222 -12.05 1.71 -1.99
N GLY A 223 -10.80 2.04 -2.28
CA GLY A 223 -10.35 2.33 -3.64
C GLY A 223 -10.60 1.12 -4.54
N GLY A 224 -11.02 1.37 -5.77
CA GLY A 224 -11.21 0.31 -6.77
C GLY A 224 -9.88 -0.28 -7.17
N ASN A 225 -9.87 -1.56 -7.54
CA ASN A 225 -8.69 -2.20 -8.11
C ASN A 225 -8.44 -1.69 -9.53
N GLY A 226 -7.18 -1.66 -9.96
CA GLY A 226 -6.84 -1.52 -11.36
C GLY A 226 -7.27 -2.75 -12.15
N GLY A 227 -7.68 -2.55 -13.40
CA GLY A 227 -8.03 -3.61 -14.32
C GLY A 227 -6.79 -4.34 -14.82
N ASP A 228 -6.95 -5.64 -15.12
CA ASP A 228 -5.90 -6.43 -15.75
C ASP A 228 -5.76 -6.08 -17.24
N ALA A 229 -4.55 -6.24 -17.76
CA ALA A 229 -4.26 -6.10 -19.18
C ALA A 229 -4.58 -7.37 -19.99
N GLY A 230 -4.59 -7.23 -21.31
CA GLY A 230 -4.53 -8.33 -22.26
C GLY A 230 -3.14 -8.95 -22.39
N LEU A 231 -2.98 -9.83 -23.39
CA LEU A 231 -1.69 -10.45 -23.74
C LEU A 231 -0.58 -9.42 -23.92
N PHE A 232 -0.89 -8.31 -24.59
CA PHE A 232 -0.06 -7.12 -24.66
C PHE A 232 -0.76 -5.95 -23.99
N GLY A 233 -0.17 -5.43 -22.92
CA GLY A 233 -0.66 -4.25 -22.24
C GLY A 233 -0.18 -4.16 -20.79
N ASN A 234 -0.33 -2.97 -20.23
CA ASN A 234 -0.03 -2.69 -18.83
C ASN A 234 -1.30 -2.83 -17.99
N GLY A 235 -1.15 -3.39 -16.78
CA GLY A 235 -2.22 -3.38 -15.80
C GLY A 235 -2.49 -1.96 -15.30
N GLY A 236 -3.74 -1.68 -14.92
CA GLY A 236 -4.13 -0.38 -14.38
C GLY A 236 -3.69 -0.19 -12.93
N ASN A 237 -3.55 1.04 -12.48
CA ASN A 237 -3.21 1.32 -11.08
C ASN A 237 -4.43 1.15 -10.17
N GLY A 238 -4.21 0.74 -8.93
CA GLY A 238 -5.23 0.73 -7.90
C GLY A 238 -5.60 2.14 -7.43
N GLY A 239 -6.88 2.34 -7.13
CA GLY A 239 -7.42 3.59 -6.60
C GLY A 239 -7.03 3.81 -5.14
N ARG A 240 -6.86 5.07 -4.74
CA ARG A 240 -6.64 5.43 -3.33
C ARG A 240 -7.87 5.08 -2.47
N GLY A 241 -7.69 4.62 -1.24
CA GLY A 241 -8.75 4.52 -0.25
C GLY A 241 -9.29 5.87 0.19
N ALA A 242 -10.51 5.88 0.70
CA ALA A 242 -11.17 7.07 1.22
C ALA A 242 -10.73 7.36 2.65
N ASP A 243 -10.52 8.64 2.94
CA ASP A 243 -10.30 9.11 4.29
C ASP A 243 -11.63 9.07 5.07
N ASP A 244 -11.57 8.85 6.38
CA ASP A 244 -12.73 8.89 7.27
C ASP A 244 -12.45 9.80 8.46
N SER A 245 -13.49 10.48 8.96
CA SER A 245 -13.38 11.38 10.09
C SER A 245 -14.53 11.20 11.08
N SER A 246 -14.21 11.09 12.37
CA SER A 246 -15.22 10.97 13.44
C SER A 246 -14.92 11.89 14.62
N ASN A 247 -15.99 12.44 15.22
CA ASN A 247 -15.91 13.18 16.49
C ASN A 247 -16.80 12.56 17.58
N THR A 248 -17.38 11.40 17.28
CA THR A 248 -18.30 10.68 18.17
C THR A 248 -17.47 9.82 19.11
N PRO A 249 -17.57 10.03 20.44
CA PRO A 249 -16.79 9.25 21.39
C PRO A 249 -16.98 7.75 21.18
N ASN A 250 -15.89 6.98 21.29
CA ASN A 250 -15.90 5.51 21.16
C ASN A 250 -16.33 4.95 19.79
N ILE A 251 -16.36 5.79 18.75
CA ILE A 251 -16.41 5.37 17.35
C ILE A 251 -14.99 5.44 16.76
N THR A 252 -14.69 4.54 15.81
CA THR A 252 -13.41 4.57 15.08
C THR A 252 -13.61 5.26 13.74
N ALA A 253 -12.83 6.31 13.46
CA ALA A 253 -12.66 6.83 12.10
C ALA A 253 -11.73 5.87 11.33
N GLY A 254 -12.29 5.13 10.38
CA GLY A 254 -11.58 4.09 9.63
C GLY A 254 -11.39 4.49 8.18
N GLY A 255 -10.18 4.93 7.83
CA GLY A 255 -9.80 5.09 6.43
C GLY A 255 -9.94 3.76 5.68
N THR A 256 -10.46 3.79 4.46
CA THR A 256 -10.70 2.57 3.69
C THR A 256 -9.44 2.11 2.96
N ALA A 257 -9.36 0.83 2.59
CA ALA A 257 -8.20 0.30 1.90
C ALA A 257 -8.02 0.93 0.51
N GLY A 258 -6.77 1.02 0.05
CA GLY A 258 -6.44 1.25 -1.35
C GLY A 258 -6.72 0.01 -2.19
N GLY A 259 -7.04 0.21 -3.47
CA GLY A 259 -7.24 -0.87 -4.42
C GLY A 259 -5.92 -1.48 -4.88
N ASN A 260 -5.94 -2.73 -5.28
CA ASN A 260 -4.76 -3.40 -5.85
C ASN A 260 -4.50 -2.89 -7.27
N GLY A 261 -3.23 -2.91 -7.70
CA GLY A 261 -2.87 -2.74 -9.10
C GLY A 261 -3.28 -3.96 -9.93
N GLY A 262 -3.63 -3.73 -11.19
CA GLY A 262 -3.94 -4.76 -12.17
C GLY A 262 -2.68 -5.43 -12.71
N ASN A 263 -2.81 -6.67 -13.14
CA ASN A 263 -1.71 -7.45 -13.69
C ASN A 263 -1.51 -7.17 -15.18
N ALA A 264 -0.28 -7.32 -15.66
CA ALA A 264 -0.01 -7.47 -17.09
C ALA A 264 -0.22 -8.92 -17.56
N GLY A 265 -0.36 -9.11 -18.87
CA GLY A 265 -0.47 -10.44 -19.50
C GLY A 265 0.89 -11.06 -19.83
N LEU A 266 1.17 -11.28 -21.12
CA LEU A 266 2.46 -11.83 -21.57
C LEU A 266 3.53 -10.74 -21.64
N PHE A 267 3.16 -9.55 -22.14
CA PHE A 267 4.03 -8.40 -22.23
C PHE A 267 3.37 -7.17 -21.60
N GLY A 268 4.15 -6.43 -20.81
CA GLY A 268 3.74 -5.17 -20.20
C GLY A 268 3.97 -5.15 -18.71
N ASN A 269 3.72 -4.00 -18.09
CA ASN A 269 4.01 -3.78 -16.67
C ASN A 269 2.75 -3.94 -15.82
N GLY A 270 2.93 -4.45 -14.61
CA GLY A 270 1.87 -4.45 -13.60
C GLY A 270 1.59 -3.03 -13.09
N GLY A 271 0.34 -2.77 -12.71
CA GLY A 271 -0.07 -1.49 -12.13
C GLY A 271 0.33 -1.36 -10.67
N THR A 272 0.53 -0.13 -10.17
CA THR A 272 0.83 0.10 -8.75
C THR A 272 -0.42 -0.07 -7.89
N GLY A 273 -0.24 -0.55 -6.65
CA GLY A 273 -1.30 -0.52 -5.65
C GLY A 273 -1.65 0.90 -5.21
N GLY A 274 -2.91 1.12 -4.84
CA GLY A 274 -3.42 2.39 -4.33
C GLY A 274 -3.06 2.58 -2.86
N ARG A 275 -2.81 3.82 -2.45
CA ARG A 275 -2.60 4.16 -1.04
C ARG A 275 -3.88 3.98 -0.22
N GLY A 276 -3.79 3.51 1.02
CA GLY A 276 -4.90 3.46 1.96
C GLY A 276 -5.35 4.85 2.45
N GLY A 277 -6.63 4.99 2.78
CA GLY A 277 -7.20 6.24 3.30
C GLY A 277 -6.79 6.53 4.74
N ASP A 278 -6.77 7.79 5.12
CA ASP A 278 -6.41 8.24 6.46
C ASP A 278 -7.63 8.22 7.40
N GLY A 279 -7.44 7.84 8.65
CA GLY A 279 -8.43 7.97 9.73
C GLY A 279 -8.15 9.19 10.59
N LEU A 280 -9.14 10.08 10.76
CA LEU A 280 -9.05 11.29 11.58
C LEU A 280 -10.10 11.28 12.68
N ALA A 281 -9.68 11.39 13.93
CA ALA A 281 -10.59 11.30 15.07
C ALA A 281 -10.39 12.43 16.08
N SER A 282 -11.44 12.75 16.83
CA SER A 282 -11.41 13.71 17.93
C SER A 282 -12.41 13.34 19.03
N LYS A 283 -12.33 14.00 20.19
CA LYS A 283 -13.24 13.83 21.34
C LYS A 283 -13.33 12.38 21.86
N GLY A 284 -12.20 11.69 21.91
CA GLY A 284 -12.12 10.32 22.45
C GLY A 284 -12.47 9.22 21.45
N ALA A 285 -12.71 9.57 20.18
CA ALA A 285 -12.84 8.64 19.08
C ALA A 285 -11.47 8.05 18.67
N SER A 286 -11.46 6.79 18.26
CA SER A 286 -10.25 6.12 17.75
C SER A 286 -10.06 6.40 16.26
N ALA A 287 -8.85 6.27 15.74
CA ALA A 287 -8.56 6.42 14.32
C ALA A 287 -7.73 5.26 13.77
N GLN A 288 -8.09 4.79 12.59
CA GLN A 288 -7.39 3.74 11.88
C GLN A 288 -7.16 4.16 10.43
N GLY A 289 -5.92 4.10 9.98
CA GLY A 289 -5.60 4.20 8.57
C GLY A 289 -5.94 2.93 7.81
N GLY A 290 -6.40 3.08 6.58
CA GLY A 290 -6.65 1.97 5.65
C GLY A 290 -5.35 1.35 5.14
N THR A 291 -5.39 0.07 4.78
CA THR A 291 -4.23 -0.60 4.19
C THR A 291 -3.96 -0.11 2.77
N GLY A 292 -2.69 -0.09 2.35
CA GLY A 292 -2.33 0.05 0.95
C GLY A 292 -2.70 -1.18 0.13
N GLY A 293 -2.97 -1.00 -1.15
CA GLY A 293 -3.24 -2.09 -2.09
C GLY A 293 -1.94 -2.74 -2.59
N HIS A 294 -2.03 -3.99 -3.02
CA HIS A 294 -0.89 -4.71 -3.59
C HIS A 294 -0.56 -4.19 -5.01
N GLY A 295 0.71 -4.27 -5.39
CA GLY A 295 1.13 -4.06 -6.77
C GLY A 295 0.73 -5.23 -7.68
N GLY A 296 0.43 -4.94 -8.94
CA GLY A 296 0.11 -5.94 -9.96
C GLY A 296 1.36 -6.63 -10.49
N ASN A 297 1.22 -7.87 -10.94
CA ASN A 297 2.34 -8.63 -11.50
C ASN A 297 2.74 -8.10 -12.88
N GLY A 298 4.05 -8.15 -13.17
CA GLY A 298 4.60 -7.85 -14.50
C GLY A 298 4.33 -8.96 -15.52
N GLY A 299 4.50 -8.65 -16.80
CA GLY A 299 4.25 -9.57 -17.90
C GLY A 299 5.13 -10.81 -17.85
N MET A 300 4.56 -11.97 -18.21
CA MET A 300 5.25 -13.27 -18.12
C MET A 300 6.53 -13.36 -18.98
N ALA A 301 6.52 -12.79 -20.18
CA ALA A 301 7.67 -12.81 -21.10
C ALA A 301 8.60 -11.60 -20.90
N SER A 302 8.02 -10.44 -20.60
CA SER A 302 8.76 -9.23 -20.24
C SER A 302 7.83 -8.22 -19.60
N GLY A 303 8.26 -7.66 -18.48
CA GLY A 303 7.47 -6.66 -17.76
C GLY A 303 7.93 -6.45 -16.32
N ASN A 304 7.99 -5.19 -15.91
CA ASN A 304 8.19 -4.85 -14.51
C ASN A 304 6.86 -5.01 -13.76
N ALA A 305 6.94 -5.42 -12.50
CA ALA A 305 5.79 -5.45 -11.64
C ALA A 305 5.50 -4.08 -11.01
N GLY A 306 4.27 -3.90 -10.53
CA GLY A 306 3.87 -2.69 -9.83
C GLY A 306 4.30 -2.69 -8.38
N ASN A 307 4.59 -1.51 -7.82
CA ASN A 307 4.83 -1.36 -6.39
C ASN A 307 3.53 -1.50 -5.59
N GLY A 308 3.64 -1.93 -4.33
CA GLY A 308 2.56 -1.83 -3.37
C GLY A 308 2.27 -0.38 -2.98
N GLY A 309 1.03 -0.12 -2.60
CA GLY A 309 0.58 1.19 -2.11
C GLY A 309 0.92 1.40 -0.64
N ASP A 310 1.11 2.65 -0.24
CA ASP A 310 1.34 2.97 1.17
C ASP A 310 0.08 2.78 2.02
N GLY A 311 0.25 2.50 3.31
CA GLY A 311 -0.82 2.53 4.29
C GLY A 311 -1.26 3.96 4.63
N GLY A 312 -2.53 4.12 4.96
CA GLY A 312 -3.09 5.36 5.49
C GLY A 312 -2.70 5.60 6.94
N SER A 313 -2.74 6.85 7.38
CA SER A 313 -2.40 7.23 8.75
C SER A 313 -3.63 7.24 9.66
N GLY A 314 -3.46 6.93 10.95
CA GLY A 314 -4.48 7.11 11.98
C GLY A 314 -4.12 8.24 12.93
N THR A 315 -4.97 9.25 13.09
CA THR A 315 -4.70 10.37 14.02
C THR A 315 -5.89 10.69 14.91
N SER A 316 -5.63 10.93 16.20
CA SER A 316 -6.65 11.25 17.19
C SER A 316 -6.11 12.24 18.23
N ASP A 317 -6.98 12.96 18.93
CA ASP A 317 -6.58 13.76 20.09
C ASP A 317 -6.32 12.88 21.34
N THR A 318 -7.19 11.90 21.57
CA THR A 318 -7.29 11.15 22.83
C THR A 318 -7.65 9.67 22.64
N GLY A 319 -8.11 9.26 21.45
CA GLY A 319 -8.44 7.86 21.16
C GLY A 319 -7.22 6.98 20.86
N GLN A 320 -7.49 5.71 20.55
CA GLN A 320 -6.47 4.80 20.02
C GLN A 320 -6.19 5.14 18.57
N THR A 321 -4.93 5.03 18.15
CA THR A 321 -4.55 5.26 16.75
C THR A 321 -3.78 4.10 16.17
N VAL A 322 -4.14 3.72 14.94
CA VAL A 322 -3.48 2.64 14.21
C VAL A 322 -3.21 3.11 12.78
N GLY A 323 -1.98 2.96 12.30
CA GLY A 323 -1.63 3.17 10.91
C GLY A 323 -1.98 1.93 10.08
N GLY A 324 -2.41 2.13 8.84
CA GLY A 324 -2.65 1.05 7.90
C GLY A 324 -1.35 0.39 7.46
N ALA A 325 -1.38 -0.91 7.17
CA ALA A 325 -0.24 -1.60 6.58
C ALA A 325 0.02 -1.09 5.14
N GLY A 326 1.28 -1.08 4.71
CA GLY A 326 1.63 -0.95 3.30
C GLY A 326 1.30 -2.23 2.53
N GLY A 327 0.97 -2.11 1.25
CA GLY A 327 0.69 -3.23 0.36
C GLY A 327 1.98 -3.88 -0.16
N ASP A 328 1.92 -5.16 -0.50
CA ASP A 328 3.07 -5.86 -1.07
C ASP A 328 3.33 -5.43 -2.53
N GLY A 329 4.58 -5.47 -2.96
CA GLY A 329 4.95 -5.31 -4.36
C GLY A 329 4.56 -6.52 -5.22
N GLY A 330 4.28 -6.27 -6.50
CA GLY A 330 3.97 -7.32 -7.46
C GLY A 330 5.19 -8.15 -7.85
N ASN A 331 4.96 -9.36 -8.34
CA ASN A 331 6.01 -10.23 -8.82
C ASN A 331 6.27 -10.03 -10.32
N ALA A 332 7.50 -10.33 -10.75
CA ALA A 332 7.88 -10.35 -12.15
C ALA A 332 8.44 -11.73 -12.55
N VAL A 333 8.43 -12.06 -13.83
CA VAL A 333 9.15 -13.23 -14.36
C VAL A 333 10.43 -12.75 -15.05
N ASN A 334 10.28 -11.85 -16.02
CA ASN A 334 11.39 -11.20 -16.71
C ASN A 334 11.21 -9.68 -16.62
N GLY A 335 11.87 -9.08 -15.65
CA GLY A 335 11.72 -7.69 -15.27
C GLY A 335 11.93 -7.51 -13.78
N ASN A 336 11.94 -6.25 -13.36
CA ASN A 336 12.09 -5.91 -11.95
C ASN A 336 10.77 -6.13 -11.22
N ALA A 337 10.85 -6.71 -10.03
CA ALA A 337 9.69 -6.84 -9.16
C ALA A 337 9.36 -5.51 -8.45
N GLY A 338 8.15 -5.41 -7.90
CA GLY A 338 7.66 -4.22 -7.25
C GLY A 338 8.17 -4.11 -5.82
N ASN A 339 8.41 -2.89 -5.35
CA ASN A 339 8.70 -2.63 -3.95
C ASN A 339 7.42 -2.72 -3.11
N GLY A 340 7.56 -3.11 -1.84
CA GLY A 340 6.49 -2.99 -0.86
C GLY A 340 6.21 -1.54 -0.48
N GLY A 341 4.95 -1.25 -0.14
CA GLY A 341 4.50 0.06 0.31
C GLY A 341 4.89 0.34 1.77
N ILE A 342 4.99 1.62 2.12
CA ILE A 342 5.32 2.06 3.47
C ILE A 342 4.08 1.93 4.38
N GLY A 343 4.27 1.47 5.62
CA GLY A 343 3.22 1.46 6.63
C GLY A 343 2.84 2.86 7.10
N GLY A 344 1.54 3.09 7.30
CA GLY A 344 1.00 4.38 7.72
C GLY A 344 1.36 4.75 9.16
N GLY A 345 1.42 6.05 9.45
CA GLY A 345 1.69 6.55 10.80
C GLY A 345 0.47 6.48 11.72
N ALA A 346 0.71 6.40 13.02
CA ALA A 346 -0.30 6.57 14.06
C ALA A 346 0.13 7.68 15.02
N ALA A 347 -0.72 8.69 15.23
CA ALA A 347 -0.40 9.80 16.14
C ALA A 347 -1.58 10.17 17.05
N ALA A 348 -1.36 10.16 18.36
CA ALA A 348 -2.33 10.60 19.35
C ALA A 348 -1.78 11.73 20.22
N LEU A 349 -2.36 12.93 20.12
CA LEU A 349 -1.69 14.20 20.48
C LEU A 349 -1.70 14.55 21.98
N GLN A 350 -2.72 14.15 22.73
CA GLN A 350 -2.94 14.58 24.12
C GLN A 350 -2.90 13.40 25.11
N SER A 351 -4.04 12.72 25.28
CA SER A 351 -4.24 11.66 26.28
C SER A 351 -4.64 10.37 25.58
N ALA A 352 -3.69 9.76 24.88
CA ALA A 352 -3.93 8.57 24.06
C ALA A 352 -4.06 7.31 24.91
N LYS A 353 -4.94 6.40 24.51
CA LYS A 353 -4.92 5.01 25.00
C LYS A 353 -3.72 4.24 24.46
N SER A 354 -3.44 4.30 23.15
CA SER A 354 -2.28 3.68 22.50
C SER A 354 -2.15 4.15 21.05
N SER A 355 -0.93 4.11 20.49
CA SER A 355 -0.67 4.46 19.08
C SER A 355 0.25 3.45 18.42
N ALA A 356 -0.19 2.82 17.33
CA ALA A 356 0.57 1.78 16.62
C ALA A 356 0.74 2.11 15.13
N GLY A 357 1.97 2.30 14.66
CA GLY A 357 2.25 2.44 13.24
C GLY A 357 1.96 1.16 12.45
N GLY A 358 1.60 1.29 11.18
CA GLY A 358 1.32 0.16 10.30
C GLY A 358 2.59 -0.55 9.85
N THR A 359 2.52 -1.84 9.53
CA THR A 359 3.67 -2.58 8.96
C THR A 359 3.96 -2.13 7.53
N GLY A 360 5.22 -2.17 7.11
CA GLY A 360 5.58 -2.05 5.70
C GLY A 360 5.25 -3.32 4.91
N GLY A 361 4.94 -3.17 3.62
CA GLY A 361 4.65 -4.28 2.72
C GLY A 361 5.91 -5.01 2.28
N HIS A 362 5.77 -6.25 1.85
CA HIS A 362 6.87 -7.05 1.31
C HIS A 362 7.23 -6.63 -0.12
N GLY A 363 8.52 -6.73 -0.47
CA GLY A 363 8.96 -6.63 -1.85
C GLY A 363 8.57 -7.85 -2.67
N GLY A 364 8.30 -7.65 -3.96
CA GLY A 364 7.94 -8.72 -4.89
C GLY A 364 9.14 -9.55 -5.31
N ASN A 365 8.87 -10.79 -5.73
CA ASN A 365 9.88 -11.71 -6.24
C ASN A 365 10.03 -11.59 -7.76
N THR A 366 11.20 -11.98 -8.27
CA THR A 366 11.42 -12.13 -9.71
C THR A 366 12.22 -13.37 -10.06
N MET A 367 12.07 -13.87 -11.30
CA MET A 367 12.92 -14.93 -11.82
C MET A 367 14.19 -14.35 -12.44
N VAL A 368 14.05 -13.35 -13.33
CA VAL A 368 15.13 -12.61 -13.97
C VAL A 368 14.85 -11.12 -13.85
N GLY A 369 15.74 -10.40 -13.19
CA GLY A 369 15.61 -8.97 -12.85
C GLY A 369 15.90 -8.74 -11.38
N ASN A 370 15.82 -7.49 -10.93
CA ASN A 370 16.01 -7.18 -9.52
C ASN A 370 14.71 -7.39 -8.75
N ALA A 371 14.81 -8.02 -7.58
CA ALA A 371 13.68 -8.19 -6.70
C ALA A 371 13.31 -6.88 -6.00
N GLY A 372 12.09 -6.82 -5.48
CA GLY A 372 11.57 -5.62 -4.83
C GLY A 372 12.10 -5.45 -3.42
N ASN A 373 12.32 -4.21 -3.00
CA ASN A 373 12.64 -3.90 -1.61
C ASN A 373 11.38 -3.98 -0.74
N GLY A 374 11.55 -4.33 0.54
CA GLY A 374 10.50 -4.22 1.53
C GLY A 374 10.21 -2.76 1.89
N GLY A 375 8.94 -2.47 2.22
CA GLY A 375 8.50 -1.17 2.67
C GLY A 375 8.87 -0.89 4.12
N ALA A 376 9.09 0.37 4.48
CA ALA A 376 9.35 0.75 5.86
C ALA A 376 8.08 0.64 6.74
N GLY A 377 8.26 0.35 8.02
CA GLY A 377 7.18 0.41 9.01
C GLY A 377 6.80 1.84 9.39
N GLY A 378 5.53 2.05 9.70
CA GLY A 378 4.98 3.33 10.11
C GLY A 378 5.33 3.72 11.54
N THR A 379 5.28 5.01 11.85
CA THR A 379 5.60 5.52 13.19
C THR A 379 4.40 5.43 14.12
N GLY A 380 4.58 5.01 15.38
CA GLY A 380 3.55 5.13 16.43
C GLY A 380 3.93 6.17 17.47
N ALA A 381 3.16 7.26 17.57
CA ALA A 381 3.43 8.38 18.47
C ALA A 381 2.23 8.66 19.37
N SER A 382 2.41 8.53 20.68
CA SER A 382 1.38 8.79 21.68
C SER A 382 1.80 9.91 22.65
N GLY A 383 0.79 10.62 23.18
CA GLY A 383 0.96 11.50 24.33
C GLY A 383 1.21 10.69 25.61
N THR A 384 0.16 10.20 26.25
CA THR A 384 0.27 9.49 27.55
C THR A 384 0.22 7.97 27.48
N GLY A 385 -0.28 7.38 26.41
CA GLY A 385 -0.36 5.91 26.22
C GLY A 385 0.93 5.30 25.68
N PRO A 386 1.03 3.98 25.50
CA PRO A 386 2.13 3.36 24.78
C PRO A 386 2.14 3.77 23.29
N GLY A 387 3.33 3.93 22.73
CA GLY A 387 3.56 4.16 21.31
C GLY A 387 4.35 2.99 20.72
N SER A 388 3.91 2.43 19.60
CA SER A 388 4.60 1.33 18.93
C SER A 388 4.81 1.58 17.44
N GLY A 389 6.04 1.41 16.95
CA GLY A 389 6.32 1.46 15.52
C GLY A 389 5.80 0.22 14.80
N GLY A 390 5.59 0.31 13.49
CA GLY A 390 5.28 -0.84 12.62
C GLY A 390 6.53 -1.59 12.20
N GLN A 391 6.43 -2.88 11.87
CA GLN A 391 7.57 -3.65 11.36
C GLN A 391 7.92 -3.24 9.92
N GLY A 392 9.20 -3.31 9.56
CA GLY A 392 9.63 -3.21 8.17
C GLY A 392 9.28 -4.48 7.39
N GLY A 393 8.93 -4.34 6.12
CA GLY A 393 8.64 -5.45 5.21
C GLY A 393 9.90 -6.17 4.77
N ALA A 394 9.80 -7.47 4.47
CA ALA A 394 10.91 -8.22 3.90
C ALA A 394 11.17 -7.82 2.44
N GLY A 395 12.43 -7.88 2.01
CA GLY A 395 12.81 -7.79 0.60
C GLY A 395 12.44 -9.06 -0.17
N GLY A 396 12.19 -8.92 -1.47
CA GLY A 396 11.86 -10.01 -2.37
C GLY A 396 13.09 -10.77 -2.85
N ASN A 397 12.86 -11.95 -3.41
CA ASN A 397 13.91 -12.83 -3.92
C ASN A 397 14.04 -12.75 -5.45
N ALA A 398 15.27 -12.81 -5.94
CA ALA A 398 15.57 -13.06 -7.35
C ALA A 398 15.99 -14.53 -7.51
N ALA A 399 15.36 -15.28 -8.42
CA ALA A 399 15.58 -16.73 -8.51
C ALA A 399 16.80 -17.11 -9.36
N ILE A 400 16.93 -16.56 -10.57
CA ILE A 400 17.96 -16.95 -11.54
C ILE A 400 19.03 -15.88 -11.65
N SER A 401 18.64 -14.64 -11.93
CA SER A 401 19.55 -13.54 -12.18
C SER A 401 18.98 -12.22 -11.69
N GLY A 402 19.79 -11.44 -11.00
CA GLY A 402 19.47 -10.12 -10.45
C GLY A 402 19.55 -10.09 -8.93
N ASP A 403 19.61 -8.88 -8.38
CA ASP A 403 19.83 -8.68 -6.95
C ASP A 403 18.57 -9.01 -6.14
N GLY A 404 18.78 -9.54 -4.93
CA GLY A 404 17.73 -9.69 -3.93
C GLY A 404 17.36 -8.32 -3.35
N GLY A 405 16.10 -8.16 -2.93
CA GLY A 405 15.62 -6.91 -2.38
C GLY A 405 16.11 -6.67 -0.96
N ASP A 406 16.37 -5.42 -0.60
CA ASP A 406 16.67 -5.04 0.78
C ASP A 406 15.39 -5.12 1.64
N GLY A 407 15.56 -5.47 2.92
CA GLY A 407 14.50 -5.37 3.91
C GLY A 407 14.20 -3.91 4.27
N GLY A 408 12.92 -3.60 4.52
CA GLY A 408 12.48 -2.28 4.94
C GLY A 408 12.84 -1.96 6.39
N ASP A 409 13.03 -0.68 6.70
CA ASP A 409 13.32 -0.26 8.07
C ASP A 409 12.10 -0.42 8.99
N GLY A 410 12.35 -0.70 10.27
CA GLY A 410 11.33 -0.71 11.31
C GLY A 410 10.87 0.70 11.67
N GLY A 411 9.60 0.83 12.02
CA GLY A 411 8.96 2.08 12.37
C GLY A 411 9.40 2.63 13.72
N PHE A 412 9.46 3.96 13.81
CA PHE A 412 9.77 4.67 15.04
C PHE A 412 8.62 4.60 16.06
N ALA A 413 8.98 4.67 17.34
CA ALA A 413 8.01 4.77 18.43
C ALA A 413 8.27 6.02 19.30
N ARG A 414 7.21 6.71 19.69
CA ARG A 414 7.28 7.86 20.60
C ARG A 414 6.18 7.80 21.66
N SER A 415 6.52 8.09 22.92
CA SER A 415 5.53 8.26 24.00
C SER A 415 5.99 9.36 24.98
N LYS A 416 5.10 10.24 25.46
CA LYS A 416 5.47 11.23 26.49
C LYS A 416 5.31 10.72 27.92
N GLY A 417 4.50 9.68 28.15
CA GLY A 417 4.13 9.26 29.51
C GLY A 417 4.22 7.76 29.79
N ASN A 418 4.64 6.96 28.83
CA ASN A 418 4.58 5.50 28.90
C ASN A 418 5.66 4.86 28.00
N THR A 419 5.53 3.57 27.74
CA THR A 419 6.44 2.76 26.94
C THR A 419 6.38 3.16 25.46
N ALA A 420 7.54 3.39 24.86
CA ALA A 420 7.71 3.46 23.41
C ALA A 420 8.44 2.21 22.92
N THR A 421 7.80 1.39 22.08
CA THR A 421 8.40 0.17 21.51
C THR A 421 8.52 0.30 20.01
N ALA A 422 9.73 0.56 19.54
CA ALA A 422 9.99 0.56 18.10
C ALA A 422 10.11 -0.87 17.59
N SER A 423 9.91 -1.01 16.27
CA SER A 423 9.75 -2.32 15.65
C SER A 423 10.96 -2.75 14.84
N ARG A 424 11.04 -4.04 14.55
CA ARG A 424 12.17 -4.62 13.82
C ARG A 424 12.19 -4.17 12.35
N GLY A 425 13.38 -4.08 11.79
CA GLY A 425 13.57 -4.04 10.34
C GLY A 425 13.28 -5.39 9.68
N GLY A 426 12.93 -5.35 8.40
CA GLY A 426 12.65 -6.51 7.59
C GLY A 426 13.92 -7.26 7.17
N THR A 427 13.80 -8.53 6.83
CA THR A 427 14.91 -9.31 6.30
C THR A 427 15.18 -8.96 4.83
N GLY A 428 16.44 -9.03 4.41
CA GLY A 428 16.79 -8.99 3.00
C GLY A 428 16.33 -10.24 2.26
N GLY A 429 16.23 -10.14 0.93
CA GLY A 429 15.89 -11.22 0.01
C GLY A 429 17.12 -11.82 -0.67
N THR A 430 17.01 -13.07 -1.10
CA THR A 430 18.10 -13.77 -1.80
C THR A 430 18.31 -13.24 -3.22
N GLY A 431 19.57 -13.15 -3.65
CA GLY A 431 19.94 -12.82 -5.02
C GLY A 431 19.91 -14.05 -5.94
N GLY A 432 19.92 -13.81 -7.25
CA GLY A 432 19.81 -14.86 -8.27
C GLY A 432 20.93 -15.91 -8.21
N ALA A 433 20.57 -17.16 -8.50
CA ALA A 433 21.48 -18.31 -8.44
C ALA A 433 22.69 -18.21 -9.39
N ILE A 434 22.56 -17.50 -10.51
CA ILE A 434 23.64 -17.28 -11.50
C ILE A 434 24.31 -15.92 -11.24
N THR A 435 23.49 -14.86 -11.19
CA THR A 435 23.97 -13.53 -10.86
C THR A 435 23.07 -12.77 -9.91
N GLY A 436 23.65 -11.85 -9.15
CA GLY A 436 22.93 -11.00 -8.20
C GLY A 436 23.40 -11.18 -6.76
N ASN A 437 23.54 -10.06 -6.07
CA ASN A 437 23.89 -10.03 -4.66
C ASN A 437 22.65 -10.29 -3.79
N ALA A 438 22.90 -10.79 -2.58
CA ALA A 438 21.86 -10.88 -1.57
C ALA A 438 21.50 -9.48 -1.04
N GLY A 439 20.22 -9.30 -0.71
CA GLY A 439 19.70 -8.09 -0.09
C GLY A 439 20.10 -7.98 1.37
N ASN A 440 20.28 -6.74 1.84
CA ASN A 440 20.58 -6.41 3.21
C ASN A 440 19.32 -6.44 4.07
N GLY A 441 19.49 -6.65 5.38
CA GLY A 441 18.41 -6.45 6.35
C GLY A 441 18.16 -4.98 6.61
N GLY A 442 16.89 -4.62 6.84
CA GLY A 442 16.48 -3.28 7.22
C GLY A 442 16.88 -2.94 8.65
N ASN A 443 17.04 -1.65 8.97
CA ASN A 443 17.37 -1.21 10.32
C ASN A 443 16.15 -1.33 11.25
N GLY A 444 16.40 -1.52 12.54
CA GLY A 444 15.37 -1.43 13.56
C GLY A 444 14.93 0.02 13.79
N GLY A 445 13.66 0.22 14.13
CA GLY A 445 13.14 1.54 14.45
C GLY A 445 13.71 2.07 15.77
N SER A 446 13.82 3.39 15.91
CA SER A 446 14.22 4.01 17.18
C SER A 446 13.01 4.37 18.04
N ALA A 447 13.18 4.29 19.36
CA ALA A 447 12.16 4.65 20.34
C ALA A 447 12.61 5.82 21.20
N THR A 448 11.68 6.76 21.44
CA THR A 448 11.91 7.90 22.33
C THR A 448 10.80 8.08 23.35
N THR A 449 11.14 8.27 24.62
CA THR A 449 10.18 8.63 25.67
C THR A 449 10.51 9.94 26.37
N THR A 450 9.48 10.65 26.87
CA THR A 450 9.71 11.75 27.83
C THR A 450 9.84 11.23 29.24
N THR A 451 8.90 10.39 29.69
CA THR A 451 9.00 9.54 30.89
C THR A 451 8.64 8.10 30.52
N GLY A 452 9.17 7.12 31.26
CA GLY A 452 8.95 5.70 31.00
C GLY A 452 10.04 5.05 30.15
N THR A 453 9.71 3.92 29.52
CA THR A 453 10.69 3.03 28.87
C THR A 453 10.71 3.20 27.35
N ALA A 454 11.89 3.40 26.78
CA ALA A 454 12.09 3.42 25.33
C ALA A 454 12.82 2.14 24.89
N GLN A 455 12.24 1.39 23.95
CA GLN A 455 12.80 0.15 23.43
C GLN A 455 13.02 0.27 21.93
N GLY A 456 14.28 0.34 21.51
CA GLY A 456 14.67 0.29 20.11
C GLY A 456 14.37 -1.06 19.47
N GLY A 457 14.00 -1.04 18.19
CA GLY A 457 13.71 -2.23 17.41
C GLY A 457 14.98 -2.96 16.99
N ALA A 458 14.91 -4.27 16.78
CA ALA A 458 16.05 -5.02 16.26
C ALA A 458 16.27 -4.77 14.76
N GLY A 459 17.51 -4.82 14.30
CA GLY A 459 17.84 -4.88 12.88
C GLY A 459 17.37 -6.19 12.24
N GLY A 460 17.02 -6.13 10.96
CA GLY A 460 16.68 -7.28 10.15
C GLY A 460 17.94 -8.03 9.70
N ASN A 461 17.78 -9.32 9.41
CA ASN A 461 18.89 -10.13 8.92
C ASN A 461 19.13 -9.91 7.42
N GLY A 462 20.39 -9.92 7.00
CA GLY A 462 20.74 -10.00 5.58
C GLY A 462 20.50 -11.41 5.03
N ALA A 463 20.28 -11.50 3.72
CA ALA A 463 20.06 -12.77 3.04
C ALA A 463 21.36 -13.50 2.69
N ASN A 464 21.26 -14.82 2.47
CA ASN A 464 22.41 -15.61 2.02
C ASN A 464 22.71 -15.33 0.54
N GLY A 465 24.00 -15.24 0.19
CA GLY A 465 24.48 -15.11 -1.18
C GLY A 465 24.45 -16.44 -1.93
N GLY A 466 24.20 -16.38 -3.24
CA GLY A 466 24.42 -17.50 -4.17
C GLY A 466 25.91 -17.77 -4.43
N PRO A 467 26.27 -18.84 -5.15
CA PRO A 467 27.67 -19.18 -5.46
C PRO A 467 28.45 -17.98 -6.03
N GLY A 468 29.62 -17.68 -5.45
CA GLY A 468 30.45 -16.53 -5.83
C GLY A 468 29.87 -15.17 -5.45
N ARG A 469 28.80 -15.10 -4.65
CA ARG A 469 28.14 -13.85 -4.22
C ARG A 469 28.26 -13.64 -2.73
N HIS A 470 28.40 -12.36 -2.37
CA HIS A 470 28.40 -11.93 -0.98
C HIS A 470 27.04 -12.19 -0.30
N GLY A 471 27.09 -12.55 0.97
CA GLY A 471 25.91 -12.49 1.83
C GLY A 471 25.51 -11.03 2.09
N GLY A 472 24.22 -10.79 2.28
CA GLY A 472 23.68 -9.48 2.60
C GLY A 472 24.05 -9.07 4.02
N ASN A 473 24.25 -7.78 4.26
CA ASN A 473 24.56 -7.28 5.60
C ASN A 473 23.32 -7.29 6.49
N GLY A 474 23.52 -7.49 7.79
CA GLY A 474 22.47 -7.29 8.79
C GLY A 474 22.21 -5.80 9.03
N GLY A 475 20.94 -5.46 9.28
CA GLY A 475 20.53 -4.10 9.61
C GLY A 475 20.94 -3.70 11.03
N LYS A 476 21.09 -2.39 11.28
CA LYS A 476 21.41 -1.89 12.61
C LYS A 476 20.22 -2.03 13.56
N GLY A 477 20.47 -2.25 14.84
CA GLY A 477 19.47 -2.07 15.89
C GLY A 477 19.13 -0.59 16.08
N GLY A 478 17.87 -0.30 16.41
CA GLY A 478 17.42 1.06 16.67
C GLY A 478 17.73 1.52 18.08
N ASP A 479 17.83 2.83 18.27
CA ASP A 479 18.15 3.42 19.57
C ASP A 479 16.93 3.43 20.50
N GLY A 480 17.17 3.33 21.80
CA GLY A 480 16.17 3.57 22.84
C GLY A 480 16.61 4.75 23.71
N SER A 481 15.85 5.84 23.69
CA SER A 481 16.21 7.07 24.40
C SER A 481 15.07 7.62 25.25
N THR A 482 15.41 8.11 26.45
CA THR A 482 14.47 8.75 27.36
C THR A 482 15.05 10.09 27.85
N THR A 483 14.19 11.09 28.04
CA THR A 483 14.60 12.36 28.66
C THR A 483 14.45 12.37 30.19
N ASP A 484 13.79 11.38 30.77
CA ASP A 484 13.65 11.24 32.22
C ASP A 484 14.90 10.57 32.81
N THR A 485 15.81 11.40 33.30
CA THR A 485 17.08 10.96 33.87
C THR A 485 16.94 10.25 35.23
N LYS A 486 15.78 10.31 35.88
CA LYS A 486 15.57 9.72 37.20
C LYS A 486 14.87 8.37 37.12
N ASN A 487 13.79 8.28 36.35
CA ASN A 487 12.93 7.09 36.33
C ASN A 487 12.85 6.40 34.97
N GLY A 488 13.37 7.02 33.90
CA GLY A 488 13.34 6.46 32.55
C GLY A 488 14.38 5.36 32.31
N SER A 489 14.12 4.52 31.31
CA SER A 489 15.08 3.54 30.80
C SER A 489 15.04 3.54 29.26
N GLY A 490 16.19 3.76 28.62
CA GLY A 490 16.38 3.62 27.18
C GLY A 490 17.16 2.35 26.85
N ASN A 491 16.56 1.45 26.07
CA ASN A 491 17.15 0.18 25.67
C ASN A 491 17.30 0.13 24.15
N GLY A 492 18.53 0.01 23.67
CA GLY A 492 18.83 -0.17 22.26
C GLY A 492 18.44 -1.57 21.77
N GLY A 493 17.98 -1.64 20.52
CA GLY A 493 17.64 -2.89 19.85
C GLY A 493 18.88 -3.65 19.38
N LYS A 494 18.79 -4.98 19.24
CA LYS A 494 19.91 -5.78 18.71
C LYS A 494 20.15 -5.49 17.23
N GLY A 495 21.40 -5.56 16.79
CA GLY A 495 21.74 -5.60 15.37
C GLY A 495 21.27 -6.92 14.73
N GLY A 496 20.96 -6.86 13.43
CA GLY A 496 20.61 -8.03 12.62
C GLY A 496 21.86 -8.81 12.21
N ASN A 497 21.69 -10.10 11.96
CA ASN A 497 22.79 -10.94 11.50
C ASN A 497 23.06 -10.70 10.00
N GLY A 498 24.33 -10.75 9.61
CA GLY A 498 24.71 -10.86 8.20
C GLY A 498 24.38 -12.23 7.66
N GLY A 499 24.03 -12.30 6.38
CA GLY A 499 23.78 -13.55 5.67
C GLY A 499 25.10 -14.24 5.29
N ASN A 500 25.05 -15.56 5.11
CA ASN A 500 26.22 -16.32 4.68
C ASN A 500 26.59 -16.00 3.23
N GLY A 501 27.88 -16.02 2.92
CA GLY A 501 28.37 -15.95 1.54
C GLY A 501 28.12 -17.27 0.83
N GLY A 502 27.94 -17.23 -0.50
CA GLY A 502 27.98 -18.46 -1.28
C GLY A 502 29.41 -18.92 -1.53
N LEU A 503 29.55 -20.11 -2.12
CA LEU A 503 30.85 -20.74 -2.38
C LEU A 503 31.86 -19.76 -3.01
N GLY A 504 33.00 -19.56 -2.36
CA GLY A 504 34.07 -18.68 -2.83
C GLY A 504 33.83 -17.19 -2.58
N ALA A 505 32.84 -16.81 -1.76
CA ALA A 505 32.54 -15.43 -1.43
C ALA A 505 32.32 -15.24 0.08
N PRO A 506 32.66 -14.05 0.62
CA PRO A 506 32.49 -13.81 2.03
C PRO A 506 31.04 -13.52 2.42
N GLY A 507 30.67 -13.88 3.65
CA GLY A 507 29.39 -13.49 4.24
C GLY A 507 29.27 -12.00 4.51
N GLY A 508 28.03 -11.58 4.75
CA GLY A 508 27.68 -10.21 5.08
C GLY A 508 28.08 -9.85 6.51
N ALA A 509 28.31 -8.56 6.73
CA ALA A 509 28.57 -8.02 8.05
C ALA A 509 27.32 -8.11 8.94
N GLY A 510 27.52 -8.37 10.23
CA GLY A 510 26.46 -8.19 11.23
C GLY A 510 26.20 -6.71 11.46
N GLY A 511 24.95 -6.35 11.71
CA GLY A 511 24.56 -4.99 12.05
C GLY A 511 25.00 -4.61 13.47
N SER A 512 25.30 -3.33 13.69
CA SER A 512 25.57 -2.83 15.04
C SER A 512 24.30 -2.86 15.90
N GLY A 513 24.45 -3.10 17.20
CA GLY A 513 23.37 -2.86 18.16
C GLY A 513 23.05 -1.38 18.30
N GLY A 514 21.81 -1.07 18.66
CA GLY A 514 21.36 0.27 18.97
C GLY A 514 21.86 0.73 20.33
N THR A 515 21.91 2.04 20.52
CA THR A 515 22.31 2.67 21.79
C THR A 515 21.12 2.78 22.73
N GLY A 516 21.38 2.55 24.02
CA GLY A 516 20.43 2.82 25.11
C GLY A 516 20.86 4.05 25.90
N ALA A 517 19.99 5.03 26.08
CA ALA A 517 20.26 6.17 26.96
C ALA A 517 19.77 5.91 28.39
N ASN A 518 20.68 6.06 29.37
CA ASN A 518 20.41 5.79 30.79
C ASN A 518 19.67 6.94 31.47
N GLY A 519 18.50 6.63 32.06
CA GLY A 519 18.13 7.21 33.36
C GLY A 519 18.67 6.34 34.51
N ASN A 520 18.53 6.77 35.76
CA ASN A 520 19.04 6.06 36.94
C ASN A 520 18.50 4.62 37.11
N ASN A 521 17.48 4.22 36.35
CA ASN A 521 16.90 2.87 36.34
C ASN A 521 17.55 1.88 35.35
N GLY A 522 18.66 2.25 34.71
CA GLY A 522 19.43 1.35 33.84
C GLY A 522 18.85 1.23 32.43
N GLY A 523 19.55 1.80 31.46
CA GLY A 523 19.40 1.49 30.04
C GLY A 523 20.45 0.47 29.60
N SER A 524 20.24 -0.12 28.44
CA SER A 524 21.16 -1.12 27.88
C SER A 524 21.36 -0.90 26.39
N ASN A 525 22.60 -1.09 25.94
CA ASN A 525 22.91 -1.14 24.51
C ASN A 525 22.47 -2.48 23.94
N GLY A 526 22.02 -2.47 22.69
CA GLY A 526 21.78 -3.68 21.94
C GLY A 526 23.08 -4.42 21.63
N ALA A 527 23.00 -5.74 21.56
CA ALA A 527 24.11 -6.55 21.04
C ALA A 527 24.27 -6.34 19.53
N ASN A 528 25.50 -6.40 19.04
CA ASN A 528 25.77 -6.50 17.61
C ASN A 528 25.28 -7.83 17.05
N GLY A 529 24.87 -7.85 15.80
CA GLY A 529 24.57 -9.06 15.06
C GLY A 529 25.83 -9.81 14.64
N SER A 530 25.67 -11.10 14.37
CA SER A 530 26.75 -11.97 13.90
C SER A 530 27.10 -11.65 12.45
N THR A 531 28.38 -11.67 12.11
CA THR A 531 28.84 -11.78 10.72
C THR A 531 28.47 -13.14 10.14
N GLY A 532 28.03 -13.17 8.88
CA GLY A 532 27.76 -14.42 8.17
C GLY A 532 29.04 -15.17 7.82
N ASN A 533 28.92 -16.49 7.68
CA ASN A 533 30.04 -17.35 7.34
C ASN A 533 30.50 -17.12 5.88
N HIS A 534 31.79 -17.31 5.62
CA HIS A 534 32.33 -17.41 4.27
C HIS A 534 31.96 -18.77 3.65
N GLY A 535 31.61 -18.79 2.37
CA GLY A 535 31.12 -19.97 1.66
C GLY A 535 32.17 -20.72 0.87
#